data_AF-A0A239KFA8-F1
#
_entry.id   AF-A0A239KFA8-F1
#
_cell.length_a   1.000
_cell.length_b   1.000
_cell.length_c   1.000
_cell.angle_alpha   90.00
_cell.angle_beta   90.00
_cell.angle_gamma   90.00
#
_symmetry.space_group_name_H-M   'P 1'
#
loop_
_entity.id
_entity.type
_entity.pdbx_description
1 polymer ?
#
loop_
_entity_poly.entity_id
_entity_poly.type
_entity_poly.pdbx_seq_one_letter_code
_entity_poly.pdbx_strand_id
1 'polypeptide(L)'
;MSASSVDQQPGNGREPAQLTALLYAMRVWRTKVRHIADPVEPTGQLTAAGRAERAGLDQSQRDQVVRQVAGLDSSWRETVLNPLRAADDGTLQWCGFHVRQPDQTACVPTVLAVQSARGNIALALWLVSGIDTIGIETQLRKVVRDSLPASSSNHDEPQGGEAGSHQAQIAARFGALVRYFQFRATHRGRVRLWPSAWGTPPWGAARVARYGQYRFTSRLVNDLAADSVKHVVGAAVIAADRGVPSVLYVGGDSSTKYRDAVPRHAILLHSSDGAGLAVFEPSAGRIIPVAPEELARSGGPRQAYAGWSHIGWAVVPVQPDV
;
A
#
# COMPACT_ATOMS: atom_id res chain seq x y z
N MET A 1 15.80 64.54 -5.63
CA MET A 1 15.50 63.75 -6.84
C MET A 1 15.26 62.32 -6.39
N SER A 2 14.02 61.88 -6.56
CA SER A 2 13.37 60.84 -5.77
C SER A 2 13.73 59.43 -6.22
N ALA A 3 13.94 58.55 -5.24
CA ALA A 3 13.94 57.10 -5.41
C ALA A 3 12.47 56.63 -5.52
N SER A 4 12.10 56.06 -6.66
CA SER A 4 10.81 55.39 -6.82
C SER A 4 10.90 53.97 -6.25
N SER A 5 10.41 53.83 -5.02
CA SER A 5 10.03 52.57 -4.40
C SER A 5 8.81 52.02 -5.13
N VAL A 6 9.00 50.96 -5.93
CA VAL A 6 7.88 50.18 -6.48
C VAL A 6 7.42 49.24 -5.38
N ASP A 7 6.33 49.65 -4.73
CA ASP A 7 5.57 48.88 -3.76
C ASP A 7 4.93 47.69 -4.48
N GLN A 8 5.50 46.49 -4.31
CA GLN A 8 4.85 45.25 -4.74
C GLN A 8 3.71 44.94 -3.75
N GLN A 9 2.48 45.26 -4.16
CA GLN A 9 1.29 44.77 -3.47
C GLN A 9 1.33 43.24 -3.40
N PRO A 10 1.05 42.60 -2.24
CA PRO A 10 0.81 41.17 -2.19
C PRO A 10 -0.45 40.89 -3.02
N GLY A 11 -0.25 40.23 -4.16
CA GLY A 11 -1.36 39.78 -4.99
C GLY A 11 -2.31 38.92 -4.16
N ASN A 12 -3.62 39.22 -4.29
CA ASN A 12 -4.73 38.41 -3.78
C ASN A 12 -4.80 37.04 -4.50
N GLY A 13 -3.70 36.29 -4.53
CA GLY A 13 -3.66 34.91 -4.98
C GLY A 13 -4.43 34.08 -3.98
N ARG A 14 -5.71 33.79 -4.27
CA ARG A 14 -6.42 32.74 -3.55
C ARG A 14 -5.60 31.47 -3.68
N GLU A 15 -5.08 30.98 -2.55
CA GLU A 15 -4.44 29.67 -2.51
C GLU A 15 -5.42 28.65 -3.11
N PRO A 16 -4.97 27.77 -4.03
CA PRO A 16 -5.83 26.79 -4.67
C PRO A 16 -6.42 25.85 -3.60
N ALA A 17 -7.67 26.13 -3.22
CA ALA A 17 -8.39 25.34 -2.23
C ALA A 17 -8.89 24.04 -2.86
N GLN A 18 -8.73 22.93 -2.15
CA GLN A 18 -9.13 21.59 -2.61
C GLN A 18 -10.52 21.19 -2.11
N LEU A 19 -11.13 20.21 -2.79
CA LEU A 19 -12.40 19.60 -2.36
C LEU A 19 -12.32 19.03 -0.92
N THR A 20 -11.12 18.63 -0.51
CA THR A 20 -10.75 18.15 0.83
C THR A 20 -11.04 19.19 1.92
N ALA A 21 -10.69 20.45 1.66
CA ALA A 21 -11.04 21.58 2.53
C ALA A 21 -12.54 21.86 2.55
N LEU A 22 -13.23 21.63 1.42
CA LEU A 22 -14.68 21.79 1.30
C LEU A 22 -15.44 20.69 2.08
N LEU A 23 -14.99 19.44 2.00
CA LEU A 23 -15.51 18.31 2.79
C LEU A 23 -15.25 18.49 4.30
N TYR A 24 -14.10 19.08 4.66
CA TYR A 24 -13.75 19.43 6.04
C TYR A 24 -14.61 20.58 6.58
N ALA A 25 -14.81 21.64 5.79
CA ALA A 25 -15.67 22.78 6.13
C ALA A 25 -17.14 22.38 6.33
N MET A 26 -17.61 21.35 5.61
CA MET A 26 -18.96 20.79 5.77
C MET A 26 -19.15 19.96 7.06
N ARG A 27 -18.16 19.90 7.97
CA ARG A 27 -18.24 19.22 9.28
C ARG A 27 -18.68 17.75 9.23
N VAL A 28 -18.55 17.09 8.08
CA VAL A 28 -19.10 15.73 7.89
C VAL A 28 -18.39 14.70 8.76
N TRP A 29 -17.18 14.98 9.29
CA TRP A 29 -16.41 14.03 10.08
C TRP A 29 -15.68 14.67 11.27
N ARG A 30 -16.01 14.22 12.49
CA ARG A 30 -15.17 14.36 13.68
C ARG A 30 -14.66 12.97 14.06
N THR A 31 -13.36 12.73 13.89
CA THR A 31 -12.72 11.52 14.43
C THR A 31 -11.63 11.90 15.41
N LYS A 32 -11.79 11.46 16.66
CA LYS A 32 -10.70 11.47 17.65
C LYS A 32 -9.56 10.63 17.10
N VAL A 33 -8.36 11.20 17.08
CA VAL A 33 -7.13 10.45 16.85
C VAL A 33 -6.97 9.53 18.04
N ARG A 34 -7.11 8.22 17.83
CA ARG A 34 -6.65 7.24 18.82
C ARG A 34 -5.15 7.12 18.62
N HIS A 35 -4.41 7.06 19.73
CA HIS A 35 -2.97 6.85 19.68
C HIS A 35 -2.65 5.65 18.80
N ILE A 36 -1.69 5.84 17.90
CA ILE A 36 -1.06 4.73 17.18
C ILE A 36 -0.45 3.84 18.26
N ALA A 37 -0.63 2.53 18.13
CA ALA A 37 -0.06 1.60 19.08
C ALA A 37 1.43 1.86 19.27
N ASP A 38 1.91 1.69 20.51
CA ASP A 38 3.28 1.23 20.67
C ASP A 38 3.39 -0.13 19.97
N PRO A 39 4.23 -0.24 18.94
CA PRO A 39 4.41 -1.51 18.25
C PRO A 39 5.12 -2.47 19.21
N VAL A 40 4.90 -3.76 19.00
CA VAL A 40 5.90 -4.76 19.37
C VAL A 40 7.19 -4.37 18.67
N GLU A 41 8.30 -4.24 19.41
CA GLU A 41 9.58 -3.86 18.85
C GLU A 41 9.90 -4.67 17.58
N PRO A 42 10.56 -4.09 16.56
CA PRO A 42 11.19 -4.86 15.52
C PRO A 42 12.39 -5.59 16.12
N THR A 43 12.13 -6.67 16.85
CA THR A 43 13.17 -7.54 17.38
C THR A 43 13.64 -8.44 16.26
N GLY A 44 14.78 -8.06 15.68
CA GLY A 44 15.62 -8.95 14.89
C GLY A 44 15.18 -9.17 13.45
N GLN A 45 16.06 -9.84 12.72
CA GLN A 45 15.91 -10.17 11.30
C GLN A 45 14.51 -10.70 10.99
N LEU A 46 14.01 -10.37 9.80
CA LEU A 46 12.79 -10.90 9.18
C LEU A 46 12.89 -12.40 8.89
N THR A 47 13.14 -13.20 9.92
CA THR A 47 13.12 -14.65 9.82
C THR A 47 11.73 -15.10 9.41
N ALA A 48 11.65 -16.26 8.76
CA ALA A 48 10.37 -16.84 8.39
C ALA A 48 9.45 -17.03 9.62
N ALA A 49 10.03 -17.42 10.77
CA ALA A 49 9.31 -17.64 12.02
C ALA A 49 8.70 -16.35 12.58
N GLY A 50 9.48 -15.26 12.68
CA GLY A 50 8.98 -13.99 13.21
C GLY A 50 7.86 -13.38 12.34
N ARG A 51 7.95 -13.55 11.01
CA ARG A 51 6.88 -13.12 10.10
C ARG A 51 5.63 -14.01 10.17
N ALA A 52 5.80 -15.31 10.38
CA ALA A 52 4.68 -16.24 10.57
C ALA A 52 3.94 -15.95 11.88
N GLU A 53 4.67 -15.67 12.96
CA GLU A 53 4.09 -15.24 14.24
C GLU A 53 3.33 -13.92 14.09
N ARG A 54 3.93 -12.91 13.46
CA ARG A 54 3.26 -11.62 13.18
C ARG A 54 1.98 -11.80 12.38
N ALA A 55 1.96 -12.75 11.44
CA ALA A 55 0.79 -13.07 10.62
C ALA A 55 -0.33 -13.78 11.42
N GLY A 56 -0.09 -14.12 12.69
CA GLY A 56 -1.04 -14.82 13.55
C GLY A 56 -1.17 -16.30 13.23
N LEU A 57 -0.14 -16.92 12.64
CA LEU A 57 -0.15 -18.35 12.34
C LEU A 57 0.01 -19.17 13.62
N ASP A 58 -0.75 -20.26 13.72
CA ASP A 58 -0.57 -21.24 14.78
C ASP A 58 0.78 -21.97 14.63
N GLN A 59 1.16 -22.74 15.65
CA GLN A 59 2.46 -23.42 15.67
C GLN A 59 2.66 -24.37 14.47
N SER A 60 1.64 -25.13 14.10
CA SER A 60 1.71 -26.10 13.00
C SER A 60 1.89 -25.38 11.65
N GLN A 61 1.08 -24.34 11.41
CA GLN A 61 1.16 -23.50 10.23
C GLN A 61 2.51 -22.78 10.13
N ARG A 62 3.01 -22.25 11.24
CA ARG A 62 4.33 -21.61 11.35
C ARG A 62 5.44 -22.57 10.96
N ASP A 63 5.45 -23.76 11.55
CA ASP A 63 6.48 -24.77 11.29
C ASP A 63 6.44 -25.23 9.83
N GLN A 64 5.25 -25.39 9.27
CA GLN A 64 5.08 -25.70 7.85
C GLN A 64 5.66 -24.59 6.96
N VAL A 65 5.29 -23.32 7.19
CA VAL A 65 5.79 -22.19 6.39
C VAL A 65 7.29 -22.06 6.50
N VAL A 66 7.86 -22.17 7.71
CA VAL A 66 9.32 -22.08 7.92
C VAL A 66 10.05 -23.16 7.13
N ARG A 67 9.58 -24.41 7.18
CA ARG A 67 10.17 -25.51 6.39
C ARG A 67 10.08 -25.25 4.89
N GLN A 68 8.93 -24.80 4.40
CA GLN A 68 8.73 -24.53 2.98
C GLN A 68 9.63 -23.38 2.49
N VAL A 69 9.74 -22.30 3.26
CA VAL A 69 10.63 -21.16 2.93
C VAL A 69 12.11 -21.58 2.98
N ALA A 70 12.49 -22.44 3.92
CA ALA A 70 13.84 -22.99 3.98
C ALA A 70 14.16 -23.87 2.76
N GLY A 71 13.17 -24.53 2.16
CA GLY A 71 13.34 -25.34 0.96
C GLY A 71 13.43 -24.58 -0.37
N LEU A 72 13.13 -23.27 -0.40
CA LEU A 72 13.19 -22.47 -1.63
C LEU A 72 14.63 -22.14 -2.04
N ASP A 73 14.84 -21.91 -3.33
CA ASP A 73 16.06 -21.27 -3.84
C ASP A 73 16.29 -19.90 -3.21
N SER A 74 17.55 -19.47 -3.16
CA SER A 74 17.95 -18.22 -2.47
C SER A 74 17.19 -16.98 -2.97
N SER A 75 16.99 -16.85 -4.28
CA SER A 75 16.28 -15.71 -4.88
C SER A 75 14.77 -15.72 -4.59
N TRP A 76 14.15 -16.90 -4.55
CA TRP A 76 12.74 -17.09 -4.20
C TRP A 76 12.52 -16.85 -2.71
N ARG A 77 13.41 -17.40 -1.87
CA ARG A 77 13.43 -17.19 -0.43
C ARG A 77 13.54 -15.70 -0.10
N GLU A 78 14.46 -14.99 -0.74
CA GLU A 78 14.63 -13.55 -0.56
C GLU A 78 13.37 -12.77 -0.93
N THR A 79 12.73 -13.11 -2.06
CA THR A 79 11.46 -12.49 -2.47
C THR A 79 10.36 -12.74 -1.44
N VAL A 80 10.24 -13.98 -0.94
CA VAL A 80 9.23 -14.34 0.06
C VAL A 80 9.47 -13.58 1.36
N LEU A 81 10.73 -13.46 1.82
CA LEU A 81 11.10 -12.76 3.06
C LEU A 81 10.98 -11.24 2.95
N ASN A 82 11.28 -10.68 1.78
CA ASN A 82 11.39 -9.25 1.52
C ASN A 82 10.56 -8.80 0.30
N PRO A 83 9.22 -8.96 0.31
CA PRO A 83 8.37 -8.70 -0.87
C PRO A 83 8.22 -7.22 -1.24
N LEU A 84 8.88 -6.31 -0.52
CA LEU A 84 8.95 -4.87 -0.80
C LEU A 84 10.37 -4.40 -1.14
N ARG A 85 11.33 -5.32 -1.24
CA ARG A 85 12.69 -4.99 -1.65
C ARG A 85 12.70 -4.66 -3.14
N ALA A 86 13.23 -3.50 -3.46
CA ALA A 86 13.44 -3.09 -4.84
C ALA A 86 14.61 -3.85 -5.48
N ALA A 87 14.54 -4.06 -6.79
CA ALA A 87 15.72 -4.34 -7.59
C ALA A 87 16.62 -3.08 -7.70
N ASP A 88 17.83 -3.25 -8.20
CA ASP A 88 18.82 -2.16 -8.29
C ASP A 88 18.35 -0.96 -9.13
N ASP A 89 17.46 -1.20 -10.10
CA ASP A 89 16.84 -0.17 -10.94
C ASP A 89 15.62 0.52 -10.30
N GLY A 90 15.29 0.16 -9.05
CA GLY A 90 14.15 0.66 -8.28
C GLY A 90 12.81 0.00 -8.63
N THR A 91 12.77 -1.01 -9.49
CA THR A 91 11.53 -1.76 -9.79
C THR A 91 11.22 -2.76 -8.67
N LEU A 92 9.92 -2.98 -8.40
CA LEU A 92 9.50 -4.07 -7.53
C LEU A 92 9.31 -5.34 -8.36
N GLN A 93 10.14 -6.35 -8.09
CA GLN A 93 10.08 -7.63 -8.80
C GLN A 93 9.94 -8.79 -7.83
N TRP A 94 9.11 -9.77 -8.19
CA TRP A 94 9.00 -11.04 -7.49
C TRP A 94 9.42 -12.17 -8.41
N CYS A 95 10.61 -12.73 -8.20
CA CYS A 95 11.18 -13.78 -9.08
C CYS A 95 11.10 -13.41 -10.57
N GLY A 96 11.45 -12.16 -10.92
CA GLY A 96 11.41 -11.62 -12.28
C GLY A 96 10.03 -11.13 -12.75
N PHE A 97 8.94 -11.40 -12.03
CA PHE A 97 7.63 -10.79 -12.31
C PHE A 97 7.62 -9.34 -11.84
N HIS A 98 7.35 -8.39 -12.75
CA HIS A 98 7.22 -6.98 -12.44
C HIS A 98 5.88 -6.67 -11.75
N VAL A 99 5.95 -6.30 -10.47
CA VAL A 99 4.76 -6.05 -9.64
C VAL A 99 4.24 -4.64 -9.90
N ARG A 100 3.14 -4.55 -10.63
CA ARG A 100 2.45 -3.28 -10.92
C ARG A 100 0.94 -3.47 -11.02
N GLN A 101 0.19 -2.38 -10.95
CA GLN A 101 -1.26 -2.41 -11.10
C GLN A 101 -1.65 -2.86 -12.52
N PRO A 102 -2.70 -3.68 -12.66
CA PRO A 102 -3.18 -4.15 -13.97
C PRO A 102 -3.92 -3.07 -14.77
N ASP A 103 -4.55 -2.10 -14.11
CA ASP A 103 -5.32 -1.03 -14.75
C ASP A 103 -5.34 0.26 -13.91
N GLN A 104 -5.89 1.34 -14.46
CA GLN A 104 -5.91 2.68 -13.85
C GLN A 104 -6.77 2.80 -12.58
N THR A 105 -7.60 1.81 -12.26
CA THR A 105 -8.46 1.78 -11.07
C THR A 105 -7.96 0.83 -9.99
N ALA A 106 -6.89 0.08 -10.29
CA ALA A 106 -6.36 -0.97 -9.44
C ALA A 106 -5.21 -0.53 -8.52
N CYS A 107 -4.90 0.77 -8.41
CA CYS A 107 -3.83 1.27 -7.53
C CYS A 107 -4.00 0.81 -6.08
N VAL A 108 -5.19 1.02 -5.51
CA VAL A 108 -5.54 0.63 -4.14
C VAL A 108 -5.47 -0.89 -3.90
N PRO A 109 -6.15 -1.76 -4.68
CA PRO A 109 -6.04 -3.20 -4.45
C PRO A 109 -4.63 -3.74 -4.69
N THR A 110 -3.83 -3.10 -5.56
CA THR A 110 -2.42 -3.45 -5.78
C THR A 110 -1.58 -3.16 -4.54
N VAL A 111 -1.68 -1.97 -3.94
CA VAL A 111 -0.96 -1.66 -2.70
C VAL A 111 -1.43 -2.52 -1.53
N LEU A 112 -2.71 -2.88 -1.46
CA LEU A 112 -3.24 -3.80 -0.45
C LEU A 112 -2.70 -5.23 -0.61
N ALA A 113 -2.54 -5.70 -1.86
CA ALA A 113 -1.94 -7.00 -2.16
C ALA A 113 -0.48 -7.05 -1.69
N VAL A 114 0.31 -6.03 -2.04
CA VAL A 114 1.72 -5.93 -1.64
C VAL A 114 1.88 -5.78 -0.11
N GLN A 115 1.07 -4.92 0.52
CA GLN A 115 1.03 -4.78 1.98
C GLN A 115 0.71 -6.11 2.67
N SER A 116 -0.27 -6.86 2.14
CA SER A 116 -0.68 -8.14 2.71
C SER A 116 0.42 -9.20 2.53
N ALA A 117 1.09 -9.25 1.38
CA ALA A 117 2.24 -10.13 1.17
C ALA A 117 3.37 -9.82 2.16
N ARG A 118 3.63 -8.54 2.46
CA ARG A 118 4.60 -8.14 3.49
C ARG A 118 4.16 -8.56 4.89
N GLY A 119 2.87 -8.40 5.22
CA GLY A 119 2.33 -8.72 6.54
C GLY A 119 2.07 -10.20 6.81
N ASN A 120 1.99 -11.03 5.77
CA ASN A 120 1.68 -12.46 5.87
C ASN A 120 2.63 -13.29 4.99
N ILE A 121 3.56 -14.00 5.63
CA ILE A 121 4.57 -14.80 4.92
C ILE A 121 3.98 -16.00 4.19
N ALA A 122 2.89 -16.62 4.67
CA ALA A 122 2.22 -17.69 3.94
C ALA A 122 1.60 -17.16 2.64
N LEU A 123 1.10 -15.92 2.65
CA LEU A 123 0.61 -15.26 1.44
C LEU A 123 1.75 -14.92 0.46
N ALA A 124 2.89 -14.43 0.95
CA ALA A 124 4.06 -14.21 0.11
C ALA A 124 4.57 -15.51 -0.52
N LEU A 125 4.64 -16.59 0.27
CA LEU A 125 5.01 -17.93 -0.20
C LEU A 125 4.06 -18.40 -1.30
N TRP A 126 2.75 -18.36 -1.07
CA TRP A 126 1.76 -18.74 -2.08
C TRP A 126 1.84 -17.89 -3.35
N LEU A 127 2.03 -16.57 -3.25
CA LEU A 127 2.14 -15.69 -4.42
C LEU A 127 3.32 -16.11 -5.31
N VAL A 128 4.48 -16.32 -4.69
CA VAL A 128 5.73 -16.60 -5.41
C VAL A 128 5.78 -18.04 -5.90
N SER A 129 5.48 -19.02 -5.05
CA SER A 129 5.67 -20.45 -5.37
C SER A 129 4.39 -21.24 -5.62
N GLY A 130 3.22 -20.71 -5.28
CA GLY A 130 1.96 -21.45 -5.34
C GLY A 130 1.73 -22.41 -4.18
N ILE A 131 2.69 -22.56 -3.27
CA ILE A 131 2.56 -23.43 -2.09
C ILE A 131 1.53 -22.82 -1.12
N ASP A 132 0.37 -23.46 -1.00
CA ASP A 132 -0.72 -23.01 -0.12
C ASP A 132 -0.69 -23.75 1.23
N THR A 133 -0.18 -23.09 2.26
CA THR A 133 -0.06 -23.68 3.61
C THR A 133 -1.25 -23.40 4.52
N ILE A 134 -2.13 -22.45 4.15
CA ILE A 134 -3.24 -22.00 5.02
C ILE A 134 -4.59 -21.89 4.29
N GLY A 135 -4.70 -22.46 3.08
CA GLY A 135 -5.93 -22.46 2.28
C GLY A 135 -6.27 -21.11 1.64
N ILE A 136 -5.27 -20.29 1.30
CA ILE A 136 -5.42 -19.00 0.61
C ILE A 136 -6.22 -19.18 -0.68
N GLU A 137 -5.88 -20.20 -1.47
CA GLU A 137 -6.52 -20.43 -2.77
C GLU A 137 -8.02 -20.71 -2.59
N THR A 138 -8.35 -21.55 -1.61
CA THR A 138 -9.75 -21.83 -1.24
C THR A 138 -10.50 -20.56 -0.83
N GLN A 139 -9.85 -19.66 -0.09
CA GLN A 139 -10.45 -18.39 0.31
C GLN A 139 -10.68 -17.45 -0.88
N LEU A 140 -9.73 -17.39 -1.81
CA LEU A 140 -9.82 -16.57 -3.01
C LEU A 140 -10.87 -17.10 -3.99
N ARG A 141 -10.95 -18.42 -4.22
CA ARG A 141 -11.96 -19.07 -5.09
C ARG A 141 -13.40 -18.78 -4.67
N LYS A 142 -13.66 -18.62 -3.37
CA LYS A 142 -14.99 -18.22 -2.85
C LYS A 142 -15.44 -16.85 -3.33
N VAL A 143 -14.51 -15.98 -3.74
CA VAL A 143 -14.77 -14.59 -4.12
C VAL A 143 -14.52 -14.36 -5.61
N VAL A 144 -13.47 -14.96 -6.18
CA VAL A 144 -13.05 -14.76 -7.57
C VAL A 144 -12.95 -16.12 -8.27
N ARG A 145 -14.12 -16.71 -8.58
CA ARG A 145 -14.27 -18.11 -9.04
C ARG A 145 -13.47 -18.46 -10.31
N ASP A 146 -13.38 -17.53 -11.27
CA ASP A 146 -12.93 -17.83 -12.64
C ASP A 146 -11.48 -17.40 -12.93
N SER A 147 -10.66 -17.22 -11.88
CA SER A 147 -9.49 -16.34 -11.95
C SER A 147 -8.18 -16.92 -11.43
N LEU A 148 -8.19 -18.14 -10.91
CA LEU A 148 -7.01 -18.77 -10.33
C LEU A 148 -6.48 -19.86 -11.25
N PRO A 149 -5.16 -19.89 -11.51
CA PRO A 149 -4.55 -21.02 -12.21
C PRO A 149 -4.79 -22.30 -11.39
N ALA A 150 -4.80 -23.46 -12.05
CA ALA A 150 -4.84 -24.74 -11.35
C ALA A 150 -3.61 -24.85 -10.44
N SER A 151 -3.78 -25.30 -9.19
CA SER A 151 -2.65 -25.54 -8.28
C SER A 151 -1.75 -26.61 -8.91
N SER A 152 -0.46 -26.32 -9.10
CA SER A 152 0.50 -27.36 -9.42
C SER A 152 0.79 -28.14 -8.15
N SER A 153 0.25 -29.35 -8.03
CA SER A 153 0.50 -30.25 -6.91
C SER A 153 1.89 -30.91 -6.94
N ASN A 154 2.71 -30.65 -7.97
CA ASN A 154 3.95 -31.37 -8.20
C ASN A 154 5.15 -30.44 -8.09
N HIS A 155 6.09 -30.82 -7.22
CA HIS A 155 7.48 -30.35 -7.20
C HIS A 155 8.30 -30.93 -8.36
N ASP A 156 7.73 -30.98 -9.57
CA ASP A 156 8.51 -31.34 -10.74
C ASP A 156 9.19 -30.07 -11.23
N GLU A 157 10.47 -29.96 -10.88
CA GLU A 157 11.41 -28.99 -11.44
C GLU A 157 11.33 -29.13 -12.97
N PRO A 158 10.81 -28.13 -13.68
CA PRO A 158 10.74 -28.24 -15.12
C PRO A 158 12.15 -27.95 -15.69
N GLN A 159 12.47 -28.53 -16.84
CA GLN A 159 13.76 -28.34 -17.50
C GLN A 159 13.65 -27.34 -18.65
N GLY A 160 14.37 -26.22 -18.54
CA GLY A 160 14.86 -25.44 -19.67
C GLY A 160 13.81 -24.74 -20.54
N GLY A 161 12.80 -24.09 -19.95
CA GLY A 161 11.89 -23.19 -20.69
C GLY A 161 11.02 -22.25 -19.84
N GLU A 162 11.23 -22.19 -18.52
CA GLU A 162 10.17 -21.87 -17.55
C GLU A 162 10.14 -20.47 -16.96
N ALA A 163 11.14 -19.62 -17.19
CA ALA A 163 11.11 -18.29 -16.59
C ALA A 163 9.81 -17.53 -16.97
N GLY A 164 9.34 -17.69 -18.20
CA GLY A 164 8.05 -17.16 -18.66
C GLY A 164 6.82 -17.85 -18.06
N SER A 165 6.89 -19.16 -17.77
CA SER A 165 5.77 -19.90 -17.16
C SER A 165 5.61 -19.59 -15.67
N HIS A 166 6.71 -19.43 -14.92
CA HIS A 166 6.68 -19.03 -13.52
C HIS A 166 6.20 -17.59 -13.34
N GLN A 167 6.71 -16.65 -14.13
CA GLN A 167 6.23 -15.26 -14.09
C GLN A 167 4.75 -15.17 -14.42
N ALA A 168 4.25 -15.93 -15.40
CA ALA A 168 2.83 -15.99 -15.73
C ALA A 168 1.97 -16.55 -14.57
N GLN A 169 2.46 -17.57 -13.85
CA GLN A 169 1.77 -18.11 -12.67
C GLN A 169 1.73 -17.09 -11.51
N ILE A 170 2.85 -16.40 -11.24
CA ILE A 170 2.90 -15.31 -10.24
C ILE A 170 1.93 -14.20 -10.64
N ALA A 171 1.92 -13.79 -11.92
CA ALA A 171 1.01 -12.78 -12.44
C ALA A 171 -0.47 -13.18 -12.26
N ALA A 172 -0.81 -14.44 -12.51
CA ALA A 172 -2.17 -14.94 -12.35
C ALA A 172 -2.61 -14.93 -10.88
N ARG A 173 -1.76 -15.42 -9.95
CA ARG A 173 -2.02 -15.39 -8.50
C ARG A 173 -2.13 -13.96 -7.97
N PHE A 174 -1.21 -13.08 -8.39
CA PHE A 174 -1.24 -11.66 -8.03
C PHE A 174 -2.50 -10.97 -8.55
N GLY A 175 -2.85 -11.18 -9.82
CA GLY A 175 -4.07 -10.64 -10.42
C GLY A 175 -5.34 -11.11 -9.69
N ALA A 176 -5.40 -12.38 -9.27
CA ALA A 176 -6.51 -12.90 -8.47
C ALA A 176 -6.61 -12.20 -7.10
N LEU A 177 -5.48 -11.94 -6.44
CA LEU A 177 -5.42 -11.22 -5.17
C LEU A 177 -5.84 -9.74 -5.33
N VAL A 178 -5.41 -9.06 -6.40
CA VAL A 178 -5.85 -7.70 -6.72
C VAL A 178 -7.36 -7.65 -6.93
N ARG A 179 -7.93 -8.57 -7.72
CA ARG A 179 -9.39 -8.67 -7.91
C ARG A 179 -10.14 -8.96 -6.60
N TYR A 180 -9.57 -9.81 -5.75
CA TYR A 180 -10.13 -10.07 -4.42
C TYR A 180 -10.22 -8.79 -3.58
N PHE A 181 -9.13 -8.02 -3.48
CA PHE A 181 -9.14 -6.77 -2.73
C PHE A 181 -10.09 -5.74 -3.34
N GLN A 182 -10.11 -5.61 -4.68
CA GLN A 182 -11.02 -4.71 -5.38
C GLN A 182 -12.48 -5.02 -5.02
N PHE A 183 -12.87 -6.30 -5.11
CA PHE A 183 -14.23 -6.74 -4.72
C PHE A 183 -14.52 -6.44 -3.25
N ARG A 184 -13.64 -6.85 -2.34
CA ARG A 184 -13.86 -6.73 -0.89
C ARG A 184 -13.92 -5.28 -0.41
N ALA A 185 -13.12 -4.40 -1.01
CA ALA A 185 -13.03 -3.00 -0.62
C ALA A 185 -14.23 -2.19 -1.15
N THR A 186 -14.77 -2.53 -2.32
CA THR A 186 -15.89 -1.82 -2.94
C THR A 186 -17.28 -2.35 -2.56
N HIS A 187 -17.47 -3.68 -2.46
CA HIS A 187 -18.81 -4.29 -2.37
C HIS A 187 -19.38 -4.43 -0.94
N ARG A 188 -18.64 -4.06 0.11
CA ARG A 188 -19.07 -4.26 1.52
C ARG A 188 -19.28 -2.96 2.32
N GLY A 189 -19.43 -1.81 1.64
CA GLY A 189 -19.60 -0.50 2.29
C GLY A 189 -21.04 -0.03 2.43
N ARG A 190 -21.37 0.60 3.57
CA ARG A 190 -22.66 1.28 3.79
C ARG A 190 -22.79 2.60 3.01
N VAL A 191 -21.67 3.19 2.58
CA VAL A 191 -21.63 4.47 1.87
C VAL A 191 -21.31 4.22 0.40
N ARG A 192 -22.32 4.42 -0.47
CA ARG A 192 -22.21 4.30 -1.94
C ARG A 192 -21.78 5.62 -2.64
N LEU A 193 -21.31 6.60 -1.88
CA LEU A 193 -20.98 7.94 -2.39
C LEU A 193 -19.63 8.04 -3.12
N TRP A 194 -18.88 6.94 -3.26
CA TRP A 194 -17.61 6.94 -3.99
C TRP A 194 -17.83 6.53 -5.45
N PRO A 195 -17.52 7.39 -6.43
CA PRO A 195 -17.66 7.03 -7.84
C PRO A 195 -16.77 5.83 -8.20
N SER A 196 -17.32 4.87 -8.95
CA SER A 196 -16.56 3.70 -9.42
C SER A 196 -15.35 4.10 -10.26
N ALA A 197 -15.45 5.20 -11.02
CA ALA A 197 -14.35 5.79 -11.80
C ALA A 197 -13.18 6.28 -10.93
N TRP A 198 -13.35 6.36 -9.61
CA TRP A 198 -12.33 6.73 -8.64
C TRP A 198 -11.76 5.52 -7.91
N GLY A 199 -12.08 4.30 -8.39
CA GLY A 199 -11.54 3.07 -7.84
C GLY A 199 -12.09 2.77 -6.45
N THR A 200 -11.20 2.41 -5.54
CA THR A 200 -11.57 1.95 -4.19
C THR A 200 -11.60 3.11 -3.18
N PRO A 201 -12.71 3.30 -2.43
CA PRO A 201 -12.78 4.35 -1.42
C PRO A 201 -11.83 4.10 -0.22
N PRO A 202 -11.28 5.14 0.42
CA PRO A 202 -10.38 5.02 1.57
C PRO A 202 -10.95 4.19 2.73
N TRP A 203 -12.23 4.35 3.07
CA TRP A 203 -12.87 3.55 4.12
C TRP A 203 -13.07 2.08 3.71
N GLY A 204 -13.21 1.81 2.41
CA GLY A 204 -13.26 0.47 1.84
C GLY A 204 -11.91 -0.22 1.98
N ALA A 205 -10.83 0.48 1.62
CA ALA A 205 -9.46 0.04 1.80
C ALA A 205 -9.13 -0.23 3.28
N ALA A 206 -9.41 0.73 4.16
CA ALA A 206 -9.19 0.58 5.60
C ALA A 206 -9.90 -0.65 6.20
N ARG A 207 -11.13 -0.93 5.76
CA ARG A 207 -11.90 -2.10 6.23
C ARG A 207 -11.21 -3.43 5.90
N VAL A 208 -10.55 -3.52 4.74
CA VAL A 208 -9.96 -4.77 4.24
C VAL A 208 -8.46 -4.86 4.45
N ALA A 209 -7.77 -3.74 4.70
CA ALA A 209 -6.34 -3.70 4.98
C ALA A 209 -6.00 -4.53 6.22
N ARG A 210 -4.97 -5.36 6.10
CA ARG A 210 -4.46 -6.22 7.17
C ARG A 210 -2.94 -6.18 7.14
N TYR A 211 -2.34 -6.16 8.32
CA TYR A 211 -0.90 -6.29 8.49
C TYR A 211 -0.66 -6.87 9.89
N GLY A 212 -0.40 -8.18 9.97
CA GLY A 212 -0.44 -8.90 11.23
C GLY A 212 -1.70 -8.60 12.06
N GLN A 213 -1.53 -8.23 13.32
CA GLN A 213 -2.61 -7.86 14.25
C GLN A 213 -3.24 -6.47 14.02
N TYR A 214 -2.65 -5.63 13.18
CA TYR A 214 -3.11 -4.25 13.03
C TYR A 214 -4.42 -4.16 12.25
N ARG A 215 -5.36 -3.37 12.80
CA ARG A 215 -6.52 -2.87 12.07
C ARG A 215 -6.16 -1.52 11.45
N PHE A 216 -6.94 -1.09 10.48
CA PHE A 216 -6.70 0.16 9.76
C PHE A 216 -7.93 1.06 9.81
N THR A 217 -7.66 2.36 9.74
CA THR A 217 -8.69 3.40 9.65
C THR A 217 -8.33 4.39 8.55
N SER A 218 -9.34 5.03 7.95
CA SER A 218 -9.12 6.08 6.96
C SER A 218 -9.21 7.47 7.61
N ARG A 219 -8.30 8.38 7.27
CA ARG A 219 -8.25 9.77 7.75
C ARG A 219 -8.06 10.73 6.58
N LEU A 220 -8.94 11.73 6.50
CA LEU A 220 -8.80 12.85 5.58
C LEU A 220 -7.55 13.65 5.95
N VAL A 221 -6.79 14.10 4.95
CA VAL A 221 -5.69 15.05 5.14
C VAL A 221 -6.17 16.40 4.64
N ASN A 222 -6.34 17.37 5.53
CA ASN A 222 -6.59 18.75 5.14
C ASN A 222 -5.24 19.45 4.95
N ASP A 223 -4.82 19.61 3.71
CA ASP A 223 -3.53 20.20 3.36
C ASP A 223 -3.46 21.71 3.56
N LEU A 224 -4.60 22.39 3.71
CA LEU A 224 -4.68 23.79 4.16
C LEU A 224 -4.42 23.95 5.67
N ALA A 225 -4.42 22.85 6.43
CA ALA A 225 -4.14 22.86 7.86
C ALA A 225 -2.84 22.10 8.12
N ALA A 226 -1.74 22.83 8.31
CA ALA A 226 -0.42 22.24 8.58
C ALA A 226 -0.44 21.21 9.70
N ASP A 227 -1.24 21.44 10.76
CA ASP A 227 -1.44 20.48 11.84
C ASP A 227 -2.13 19.19 11.36
N SER A 228 -3.12 19.26 10.46
CA SER A 228 -3.76 18.06 9.92
C SER A 228 -2.77 17.21 9.12
N VAL A 229 -1.94 17.84 8.30
CA VAL A 229 -0.87 17.15 7.56
C VAL A 229 0.11 16.51 8.51
N LYS A 230 0.64 17.30 9.46
CA LYS A 230 1.59 16.83 10.48
C LYS A 230 1.05 15.65 11.27
N HIS A 231 -0.21 15.68 11.70
CA HIS A 231 -0.80 14.60 12.46
C HIS A 231 -1.02 13.33 11.62
N VAL A 232 -1.64 13.44 10.45
CA VAL A 232 -2.04 12.26 9.67
C VAL A 232 -0.86 11.66 8.90
N VAL A 233 -0.04 12.50 8.25
CA VAL A 233 1.16 12.04 7.53
C VAL A 233 2.23 11.62 8.53
N GLY A 234 2.41 12.35 9.64
CA GLY A 234 3.32 11.96 10.72
C GLY A 234 2.94 10.60 11.32
N ALA A 235 1.64 10.31 11.46
CA ALA A 235 1.18 8.98 11.87
C ALA A 235 1.59 7.87 10.89
N ALA A 236 1.47 8.12 9.59
CA ALA A 236 1.87 7.18 8.56
C ALA A 236 3.40 6.96 8.54
N VAL A 237 4.18 8.03 8.72
CA VAL A 237 5.65 7.97 8.84
C VAL A 237 6.07 7.16 10.05
N ILE A 238 5.53 7.47 11.24
CA ILE A 238 5.81 6.72 12.48
C ILE A 238 5.46 5.24 12.30
N ALA A 239 4.32 4.93 11.69
CA ALA A 239 3.95 3.55 11.40
C ALA A 239 4.95 2.86 10.46
N ALA A 240 5.35 3.54 9.38
CA ALA A 240 6.29 3.02 8.40
C ALA A 240 7.68 2.77 8.98
N ASP A 241 8.22 3.72 9.76
CA ASP A 241 9.49 3.56 10.49
C ASP A 241 9.45 2.38 11.46
N ARG A 242 8.27 2.09 12.01
CA ARG A 242 7.99 0.92 12.86
C ARG A 242 7.69 -0.36 12.06
N GLY A 243 7.90 -0.35 10.74
CA GLY A 243 7.73 -1.50 9.86
C GLY A 243 6.28 -1.82 9.47
N VAL A 244 5.32 -0.94 9.77
CA VAL A 244 3.90 -1.11 9.42
C VAL A 244 3.53 -0.17 8.26
N PRO A 245 3.31 -0.69 7.04
CA PRO A 245 2.99 0.14 5.88
C PRO A 245 1.65 0.88 6.02
N SER A 246 1.54 2.05 5.38
CA SER A 246 0.31 2.84 5.30
C SER A 246 -0.03 3.13 3.84
N VAL A 247 -1.32 3.12 3.49
CA VAL A 247 -1.77 3.50 2.14
C VAL A 247 -2.08 4.99 2.13
N LEU A 248 -1.47 5.72 1.21
CA LEU A 248 -1.70 7.16 1.02
C LEU A 248 -2.43 7.37 -0.29
N TYR A 249 -3.52 8.13 -0.24
CA TYR A 249 -4.30 8.53 -1.40
C TYR A 249 -3.84 9.90 -1.86
N VAL A 250 -3.44 10.00 -3.12
CA VAL A 250 -2.84 11.20 -3.70
C VAL A 250 -3.68 11.76 -4.85
N GLY A 251 -3.60 13.07 -5.04
CA GLY A 251 -4.37 13.83 -6.02
C GLY A 251 -3.68 15.09 -6.55
N GLY A 252 -4.29 15.73 -7.53
CA GLY A 252 -3.83 16.98 -8.14
C GLY A 252 -4.45 18.17 -7.44
N ASP A 253 -3.91 19.38 -7.59
CA ASP A 253 -4.55 20.56 -7.01
C ASP A 253 -5.67 21.13 -7.91
N SER A 254 -6.46 22.05 -7.35
CA SER A 254 -7.50 22.75 -8.12
C SER A 254 -6.94 23.80 -9.09
N SER A 255 -5.63 24.08 -9.05
CA SER A 255 -4.96 25.04 -9.96
C SER A 255 -4.90 24.52 -11.40
N THR A 256 -4.97 23.19 -11.57
CA THR A 256 -5.03 22.54 -12.89
C THR A 256 -6.46 22.27 -13.35
N LYS A 257 -7.26 21.46 -12.61
CA LYS A 257 -8.72 21.28 -12.82
C LYS A 257 -9.41 20.86 -11.52
N TYR A 258 -10.61 21.37 -11.23
CA TYR A 258 -11.37 21.02 -10.02
C TYR A 258 -11.63 19.50 -9.85
N ARG A 259 -11.80 18.77 -10.96
CA ARG A 259 -11.97 17.31 -10.96
C ARG A 259 -10.72 16.53 -10.56
N ASP A 260 -9.55 17.17 -10.60
CA ASP A 260 -8.27 16.56 -10.26
C ASP A 260 -7.94 16.78 -8.77
N ALA A 261 -8.70 17.65 -8.08
CA ALA A 261 -8.64 17.97 -6.64
C ALA A 261 -9.22 16.89 -5.71
N VAL A 262 -9.45 15.68 -6.23
CA VAL A 262 -9.87 14.51 -5.47
C VAL A 262 -8.80 13.43 -5.56
N PRO A 263 -8.66 12.54 -4.58
CA PRO A 263 -7.66 11.50 -4.68
C PRO A 263 -7.98 10.54 -5.84
N ARG A 264 -7.05 10.43 -6.79
CA ARG A 264 -7.18 9.60 -8.00
C ARG A 264 -6.25 8.39 -8.00
N HIS A 265 -5.28 8.39 -7.10
CA HIS A 265 -4.24 7.37 -7.04
C HIS A 265 -3.93 6.98 -5.59
N ALA A 266 -3.33 5.82 -5.41
CA ALA A 266 -2.89 5.34 -4.11
C ALA A 266 -1.48 4.77 -4.20
N ILE A 267 -0.70 5.05 -3.16
CA ILE A 267 0.67 4.61 -2.99
C ILE A 267 0.83 3.93 -1.63
N LEU A 268 1.86 3.10 -1.48
CA LEU A 268 2.15 2.45 -0.19
C LEU A 268 3.42 3.05 0.42
N LEU A 269 3.26 3.77 1.53
CA LEU A 269 4.39 4.20 2.35
C LEU A 269 4.86 3.03 3.21
N HIS A 270 6.16 2.74 3.18
CA HIS A 270 6.80 1.76 4.04
C HIS A 270 8.22 2.20 4.40
N SER A 271 8.82 1.50 5.35
CA SER A 271 10.27 1.52 5.54
C SER A 271 10.81 0.14 5.16
N SER A 272 11.95 0.11 4.49
CA SER A 272 12.72 -1.11 4.32
C SER A 272 13.77 -1.14 5.42
N ASP A 273 13.92 -2.28 6.09
CA ASP A 273 14.75 -2.42 7.29
C ASP A 273 16.12 -1.73 7.16
N GLY A 274 16.26 -0.56 7.80
CA GLY A 274 17.49 0.24 7.81
C GLY A 274 17.77 1.11 6.57
N ALA A 275 16.96 1.05 5.51
CA ALA A 275 17.16 1.82 4.27
C ALA A 275 16.34 3.13 4.20
N GLY A 276 15.61 3.46 5.26
CA GLY A 276 14.75 4.65 5.33
C GLY A 276 13.39 4.46 4.67
N LEU A 277 12.62 5.54 4.63
CA LEU A 277 11.28 5.56 4.07
C LEU A 277 11.30 5.43 2.55
N ALA A 278 10.36 4.66 2.03
CA ALA A 278 10.13 4.51 0.62
C ALA A 278 8.64 4.39 0.30
N VAL A 279 8.31 4.71 -0.94
CA VAL A 279 6.97 4.60 -1.50
C VAL A 279 6.98 3.55 -2.59
N PHE A 280 6.09 2.57 -2.49
CA PHE A 280 5.72 1.77 -3.65
C PHE A 280 4.66 2.52 -4.47
N GLU A 281 5.04 2.89 -5.69
CA GLU A 281 4.21 3.50 -6.71
C GLU A 281 3.71 2.39 -7.67
N PRO A 282 2.42 2.02 -7.62
CA PRO A 282 1.93 0.82 -8.28
C PRO A 282 1.75 0.96 -9.80
N SER A 283 1.71 2.16 -10.37
CA SER A 283 1.52 2.36 -11.82
C SER A 283 2.74 1.91 -12.62
N ALA A 284 3.92 2.36 -12.18
CA ALA A 284 5.21 1.98 -12.73
C ALA A 284 5.80 0.76 -12.03
N GLY A 285 5.22 0.32 -10.90
CA GLY A 285 5.73 -0.80 -10.11
C GLY A 285 7.12 -0.51 -9.56
N ARG A 286 7.29 0.68 -8.97
CA ARG A 286 8.59 1.19 -8.49
C ARG A 286 8.58 1.45 -7.00
N ILE A 287 9.71 1.22 -6.36
CA ILE A 287 10.02 1.67 -5.01
C ILE A 287 10.84 2.95 -5.13
N ILE A 288 10.36 4.02 -4.52
CA ILE A 288 10.94 5.36 -4.61
C ILE A 288 11.31 5.79 -3.19
N PRO A 289 12.59 5.97 -2.85
CA PRO A 289 12.99 6.54 -1.57
C PRO A 289 12.38 7.93 -1.38
N VAL A 290 11.94 8.24 -0.16
CA VAL A 290 11.34 9.54 0.16
C VAL A 290 11.85 10.06 1.50
N ALA A 291 11.99 11.37 1.61
CA ALA A 291 12.26 12.02 2.90
C ALA A 291 10.92 12.30 3.65
N PRO A 292 10.87 12.22 4.99
CA PRO A 292 9.67 12.59 5.75
C PRO A 292 9.16 14.00 5.42
N GLU A 293 10.06 14.96 5.20
CA GLU A 293 9.76 16.35 4.89
C GLU A 293 9.16 16.49 3.49
N GLU A 294 9.52 15.60 2.57
CA GLU A 294 8.90 15.53 1.25
C GLU A 294 7.43 15.13 1.37
N LEU A 295 7.12 14.16 2.24
CA LEU A 295 5.74 13.69 2.43
C LEU A 295 4.81 14.77 2.99
N ALA A 296 5.32 15.64 3.86
CA ALA A 296 4.55 16.70 4.50
C ALA A 296 4.39 17.98 3.65
N ARG A 297 5.19 18.14 2.59
CA ARG A 297 5.19 19.36 1.77
C ARG A 297 4.04 19.32 0.76
N SER A 298 3.27 20.39 0.66
CA SER A 298 2.29 20.60 -0.41
C SER A 298 2.94 21.17 -1.69
N GLY A 299 2.30 20.93 -2.84
CA GLY A 299 2.66 21.54 -4.13
C GLY A 299 3.56 20.70 -5.03
N GLY A 300 3.40 20.95 -6.34
CA GLY A 300 4.19 20.41 -7.45
C GLY A 300 3.97 18.91 -7.74
N PRO A 301 3.96 18.46 -9.01
CA PRO A 301 4.00 17.05 -9.38
C PRO A 301 5.20 16.32 -8.76
N ARG A 302 4.99 15.11 -8.24
CA ARG A 302 6.05 14.30 -7.61
C ARG A 302 6.13 12.90 -8.17
N GLN A 303 7.35 12.42 -8.40
CA GLN A 303 7.55 11.07 -8.91
C GLN A 303 7.02 10.01 -7.95
N ALA A 304 7.28 10.16 -6.64
CA ALA A 304 6.75 9.27 -5.60
C ALA A 304 5.22 9.19 -5.59
N TYR A 305 4.54 10.21 -6.12
CA TYR A 305 3.09 10.29 -6.21
C TYR A 305 2.60 10.08 -7.64
N ALA A 306 3.35 9.45 -8.54
CA ALA A 306 2.96 9.26 -9.94
C ALA A 306 2.58 10.57 -10.68
N GLY A 307 3.25 11.67 -10.35
CA GLY A 307 2.98 13.01 -10.90
C GLY A 307 1.88 13.79 -10.18
N TRP A 308 1.25 13.23 -9.15
CA TRP A 308 0.31 13.95 -8.29
C TRP A 308 1.03 14.89 -7.31
N SER A 309 0.27 15.80 -6.71
CA SER A 309 0.81 16.96 -5.99
C SER A 309 0.75 16.86 -4.47
N HIS A 310 -0.21 16.10 -3.93
CA HIS A 310 -0.47 16.09 -2.50
C HIS A 310 -1.16 14.79 -2.05
N ILE A 311 -1.15 14.55 -0.74
CA ILE A 311 -1.87 13.48 -0.06
C ILE A 311 -3.21 14.04 0.45
N GLY A 312 -4.33 13.49 -0.03
CA GLY A 312 -5.68 13.91 0.39
C GLY A 312 -6.32 12.96 1.42
N TRP A 313 -5.83 11.73 1.54
CA TRP A 313 -6.31 10.74 2.49
C TRP A 313 -5.19 9.79 2.90
N ALA A 314 -5.25 9.26 4.11
CA ALA A 314 -4.39 8.18 4.56
C ALA A 314 -5.22 7.04 5.15
N VAL A 315 -4.79 5.81 4.89
CA VAL A 315 -5.24 4.60 5.59
C VAL A 315 -4.08 4.15 6.46
N VAL A 316 -4.24 4.38 7.77
CA VAL A 316 -3.20 4.22 8.78
C VAL A 316 -3.59 3.12 9.76
N PRO A 317 -2.61 2.42 10.36
CA PRO A 317 -2.88 1.42 11.37
C PRO A 317 -3.46 2.06 12.63
N VAL A 318 -4.31 1.32 13.32
CA VAL A 318 -4.86 1.64 14.64
C VAL A 318 -4.70 0.43 15.56
N GLN A 319 -4.61 0.68 16.86
CA GLN A 319 -4.67 -0.39 17.86
C GLN A 319 -5.95 -1.22 17.69
N PRO A 320 -5.88 -2.55 17.87
CA PRO A 320 -7.06 -3.32 18.28
C PRO A 320 -7.60 -2.71 19.58
N ASP A 321 -8.92 -2.59 19.72
CA ASP A 321 -9.51 -2.32 21.03
C ASP A 321 -9.08 -3.46 21.97
N VAL A 322 -8.35 -3.10 23.05
CA VAL A 322 -8.01 -4.02 24.16
C VAL A 322 -9.24 -4.16 25.06
#